data_AF-A0AAD3NAX5-F1
#
_entry.id   AF-A0AAD3NAX5-F1
#
_cell.length_a   1.000
_cell.length_b   1.000
_cell.length_c   1.000
_cell.angle_alpha   90.00
_cell.angle_beta   90.00
_cell.angle_gamma   90.00
#
_symmetry.space_group_name_H-M   'P 1'
#
loop_
_entity.id
_entity.type
_entity.pdbx_description
1 polymer ?
#
loop_
_entity_poly.entity_id
_entity_poly.type
_entity_poly.pdbx_seq_one_letter_code
_entity_poly.pdbx_strand_id
1 'polypeptide(L)'
;MIPYKGRLSIKQYVPKKPKPWGVKVWVRAGSSGYMYNFEPYQGPAGGRGEISQLGMAGDVVMRLCEDIQDKNHKVFFDNLFCTIPLLQALEHQGIYGTGTCRSNRLHGVQEKLNSEKQLKQKGRGSISVVTNGRNITVTRWLDSSVIHMASSCTGLSPIDVAQRWSKKEKQMLNIQRPFSVKLYNQHMGGVDLMDQCVAMYPHRRRNKRWYIRVFFHFLDVTTVNAWHLYRMSGNEAKDLLQFKASTACALINAGSVKIHARGRPSATPPLAKRRAVSKAPPEIRYAPGNHWPQLKEAKNASRCQDAACTRRTKYTCMQCLVALCPGCFGNYHRK
;
A
#
# COMPACT_ATOMS: atom_id res chain seq x y z
N MET A 1 -4.94 1.17 -9.34
CA MET A 1 -5.00 1.71 -10.73
C MET A 1 -4.42 3.12 -10.72
N ILE A 2 -3.46 3.43 -11.59
CA ILE A 2 -2.83 4.76 -11.66
C ILE A 2 -3.56 5.61 -12.71
N PRO A 3 -4.32 6.65 -12.32
CA PRO A 3 -5.21 7.36 -13.25
C PRO A 3 -4.45 8.09 -14.36
N TYR A 4 -4.79 7.78 -15.61
CA TYR A 4 -4.20 8.41 -16.79
C TYR A 4 -5.13 8.31 -18.00
N LYS A 5 -5.41 9.44 -18.66
CA LYS A 5 -6.29 9.51 -19.84
C LYS A 5 -5.55 9.72 -21.17
N GLY A 6 -4.26 10.05 -21.15
CA GLY A 6 -3.48 10.32 -22.37
C GLY A 6 -3.22 9.07 -23.23
N ARG A 7 -2.50 9.24 -24.34
CA ARG A 7 -2.13 8.14 -25.23
C ARG A 7 -1.03 7.29 -24.58
N LEU A 8 -1.28 6.00 -24.45
CA LEU A 8 -0.36 4.99 -23.92
C LEU A 8 -0.89 3.62 -24.33
N SER A 9 -0.04 2.77 -24.91
CA SER A 9 -0.41 1.44 -25.43
C SER A 9 -0.92 0.50 -24.33
N ILE A 10 -0.27 0.48 -23.17
CA ILE A 10 -0.62 -0.38 -22.02
C ILE A 10 -1.74 0.19 -21.14
N LYS A 11 -2.35 1.32 -21.52
CA LYS A 11 -3.47 1.92 -20.76
C LYS A 11 -4.65 0.95 -20.74
N GLN A 12 -5.30 0.85 -19.60
CA GLN A 12 -6.44 -0.03 -19.39
C GLN A 12 -7.69 0.77 -19.04
N TYR A 13 -8.84 0.23 -19.47
CA TYR A 13 -10.16 0.62 -18.99
C TYR A 13 -10.69 -0.46 -18.06
N VAL A 14 -10.94 -0.12 -16.80
CA VAL A 14 -11.52 -1.04 -15.81
C VAL A 14 -12.88 -0.47 -15.38
N PRO A 15 -13.99 -1.01 -15.91
CA PRO A 15 -15.33 -0.56 -15.53
C PRO A 15 -15.54 -0.80 -14.03
N LYS A 16 -16.36 0.04 -13.38
CA LYS A 16 -16.68 0.02 -11.93
C LYS A 16 -15.59 0.54 -10.98
N LYS A 17 -14.38 0.87 -11.44
CA LYS A 17 -13.41 1.63 -10.61
C LYS A 17 -13.73 3.14 -10.66
N PRO A 18 -13.57 3.91 -9.56
CA PRO A 18 -13.87 5.35 -9.54
C PRO A 18 -13.12 6.16 -10.61
N LYS A 19 -11.89 5.72 -10.92
CA LYS A 19 -11.06 6.26 -12.01
C LYS A 19 -10.78 5.13 -13.00
N PRO A 20 -11.63 4.94 -14.02
CA PRO A 20 -11.62 3.70 -14.80
C PRO A 20 -10.50 3.64 -15.85
N TRP A 21 -9.94 4.78 -16.26
CA TRP A 21 -8.83 4.86 -17.23
C TRP A 21 -7.49 5.07 -16.54
N GLY A 22 -6.51 4.21 -16.83
CA GLY A 22 -5.17 4.37 -16.26
C GLY A 22 -4.18 3.26 -16.58
N VAL A 23 -3.04 3.31 -15.89
CA VAL A 23 -2.06 2.21 -15.86
C VAL A 23 -2.47 1.24 -14.76
N LYS A 24 -2.72 -0.01 -15.15
CA LYS A 24 -3.05 -1.08 -14.22
C LYS A 24 -1.75 -1.62 -13.60
N VAL A 25 -1.77 -1.86 -12.30
CA VAL A 25 -0.66 -2.40 -11.53
C VAL A 25 -1.22 -3.50 -10.65
N TRP A 26 -0.59 -4.67 -10.68
CA TRP A 26 -0.85 -5.78 -9.79
C TRP A 26 -0.05 -5.58 -8.50
N VAL A 27 -0.63 -5.90 -7.35
CA VAL A 27 -0.06 -5.55 -6.05
C VAL A 27 -0.25 -6.72 -5.09
N ARG A 28 0.80 -7.03 -4.33
CA ARG A 28 0.73 -7.83 -3.10
C ARG A 28 0.97 -6.91 -1.91
N ALA A 29 0.01 -6.86 -1.00
CA ALA A 29 0.07 -6.07 0.23
C ALA A 29 -0.29 -6.92 1.45
N GLY A 30 0.21 -6.54 2.61
CA GLY A 30 -0.24 -7.10 3.88
C GLY A 30 -1.63 -6.61 4.24
N SER A 31 -2.31 -7.30 5.17
CA SER A 31 -3.63 -6.87 5.67
C SER A 31 -3.61 -5.49 6.35
N SER A 32 -2.42 -5.02 6.76
CA SER A 32 -2.20 -3.67 7.29
C SER A 32 -2.26 -2.57 6.23
N GLY A 33 -2.23 -2.91 4.94
CA GLY A 33 -2.08 -1.95 3.85
C GLY A 33 -0.63 -1.70 3.42
N TYR A 34 0.37 -2.36 4.03
CA TYR A 34 1.76 -2.25 3.57
C TYR A 34 1.97 -2.96 2.23
N MET A 35 2.47 -2.25 1.21
CA MET A 35 2.76 -2.84 -0.11
C MET A 35 4.11 -3.54 -0.08
N TYR A 36 4.14 -4.85 -0.35
CA TYR A 36 5.37 -5.64 -0.38
C TYR A 36 5.93 -5.79 -1.80
N ASN A 37 5.07 -6.04 -2.78
CA ASN A 37 5.50 -6.28 -4.16
C ASN A 37 4.44 -5.78 -5.15
N PHE A 38 4.86 -5.46 -6.38
CA PHE A 38 3.97 -5.00 -7.44
C PHE A 38 4.50 -5.33 -8.84
N GLU A 39 3.59 -5.42 -9.80
CA GLU A 39 3.93 -5.64 -11.20
C GLU A 39 3.04 -4.78 -12.11
N PRO A 40 3.59 -3.84 -12.92
CA PRO A 40 2.81 -3.12 -13.91
C PRO A 40 2.23 -4.06 -14.97
N TYR A 41 0.94 -3.89 -15.29
CA TYR A 41 0.32 -4.62 -16.38
C TYR A 41 0.81 -4.09 -17.73
N GLN A 42 1.34 -4.99 -18.57
CA GLN A 42 1.98 -4.64 -19.84
C GLN A 42 1.18 -5.08 -21.09
N GLY A 43 -0.08 -5.49 -20.92
CA GLY A 43 -0.94 -5.92 -22.02
C GLY A 43 -1.22 -7.42 -22.06
N PRO A 44 -2.05 -7.88 -23.01
CA PRO A 44 -2.50 -9.27 -23.13
C PRO A 44 -1.38 -10.27 -23.36
N ALA A 45 -0.33 -9.88 -24.08
CA ALA A 45 0.79 -10.75 -24.39
C ALA A 45 1.68 -11.09 -23.18
N GLY A 46 1.48 -10.42 -22.03
CA GLY A 46 2.36 -10.55 -20.87
C GLY A 46 3.75 -10.04 -21.23
N GLY A 47 4.14 -8.84 -20.80
CA GLY A 47 5.45 -8.31 -21.20
C GLY A 47 6.67 -9.04 -20.59
N ARG A 48 6.47 -10.26 -20.05
CA ARG A 48 7.48 -11.18 -19.54
C ARG A 48 7.13 -12.63 -19.96
N GLY A 49 7.51 -13.00 -21.18
CA GLY A 49 7.54 -14.40 -21.64
C GLY A 49 6.19 -15.02 -21.99
N GLU A 50 6.21 -16.32 -22.26
CA GLU A 50 5.02 -17.10 -22.57
C GLU A 50 4.10 -17.25 -21.34
N ILE A 51 2.80 -17.18 -21.59
CA ILE A 51 1.78 -17.37 -20.56
C ILE A 51 1.70 -18.86 -20.22
N SER A 52 1.82 -19.20 -18.94
CA SER A 52 1.76 -20.59 -18.51
C SER A 52 0.33 -21.15 -18.53
N GLN A 53 0.21 -22.44 -18.21
CA GLN A 53 -1.08 -23.12 -18.02
C GLN A 53 -1.96 -22.49 -16.93
N LEU A 54 -1.37 -21.69 -16.02
CA LEU A 54 -2.10 -20.93 -14.99
C LEU A 54 -2.79 -19.68 -15.55
N GLY A 55 -2.44 -19.29 -16.77
CA GLY A 55 -2.85 -18.04 -17.38
C GLY A 55 -2.16 -16.82 -16.75
N MET A 56 -2.26 -15.67 -17.42
CA MET A 56 -1.58 -14.44 -17.00
C MET A 56 -1.87 -14.05 -15.54
N ALA A 57 -3.11 -14.22 -15.07
CA ALA A 57 -3.48 -13.87 -13.70
C ALA A 57 -2.77 -14.78 -12.68
N GLY A 58 -2.66 -16.08 -12.96
CA GLY A 58 -1.92 -17.02 -12.11
C GLY A 58 -0.41 -16.75 -12.14
N ASP A 59 0.14 -16.50 -13.33
CA ASP A 59 1.58 -16.21 -13.49
C ASP A 59 2.02 -14.97 -12.71
N VAL A 60 1.20 -13.91 -12.74
CA VAL A 60 1.44 -12.70 -11.95
C VAL A 60 1.43 -13.01 -10.45
N VAL A 61 0.50 -13.87 -9.97
CA VAL A 61 0.47 -14.24 -8.55
C VAL A 61 1.71 -15.01 -8.17
N MET A 62 2.17 -15.96 -8.99
CA MET A 62 3.39 -16.71 -8.74
C MET A 62 4.60 -15.77 -8.64
N ARG A 63 4.77 -14.84 -9.58
CA ARG A 63 5.86 -13.84 -9.55
C ARG A 63 5.79 -12.91 -8.34
N LEU A 64 4.60 -12.42 -8.02
CA LEU A 64 4.40 -11.60 -6.82
C LEU A 64 4.65 -12.38 -5.53
N CYS A 65 4.80 -13.69 -5.57
CA CYS A 65 5.00 -14.56 -4.41
C CYS A 65 6.39 -15.22 -4.35
N GLU A 66 7.30 -14.96 -5.30
CA GLU A 66 8.64 -15.55 -5.33
C GLU A 66 9.44 -15.31 -4.04
N ASP A 67 9.31 -14.14 -3.42
CA ASP A 67 10.06 -13.78 -2.21
C ASP A 67 9.48 -14.33 -0.89
N ILE A 68 8.35 -15.06 -0.95
CA ILE A 68 7.62 -15.58 0.23
C ILE A 68 7.45 -17.11 0.25
N GLN A 69 8.16 -17.82 -0.63
CA GLN A 69 8.16 -19.28 -0.71
C GLN A 69 8.64 -19.93 0.59
N ASP A 70 8.05 -21.06 0.95
CA ASP A 70 8.39 -21.88 2.13
C ASP A 70 8.44 -21.15 3.48
N LYS A 71 7.74 -20.00 3.58
CA LYS A 71 7.65 -19.18 4.81
C LYS A 71 6.28 -19.28 5.48
N ASN A 72 5.48 -20.28 5.11
CA ASN A 72 4.14 -20.54 5.68
C ASN A 72 3.16 -19.35 5.51
N HIS A 73 3.31 -18.60 4.42
CA HIS A 73 2.44 -17.47 4.12
C HIS A 73 1.09 -17.92 3.56
N LYS A 74 0.08 -17.10 3.82
CA LYS A 74 -1.28 -17.26 3.30
C LYS A 74 -1.62 -16.05 2.43
N VAL A 75 -1.90 -16.29 1.16
CA VAL A 75 -2.27 -15.24 0.19
C VAL A 75 -3.77 -15.24 -0.05
N PHE A 76 -4.35 -14.04 -0.09
CA PHE A 76 -5.77 -13.82 -0.30
C PHE A 76 -5.97 -13.02 -1.58
N PHE A 77 -6.82 -13.50 -2.47
CA PHE A 77 -7.02 -12.85 -3.76
C PHE A 77 -8.48 -12.86 -4.23
N ASP A 78 -8.82 -11.87 -5.05
CA ASP A 78 -10.13 -11.74 -5.68
C ASP A 78 -10.37 -12.82 -6.76
N ASN A 79 -11.61 -12.94 -7.21
CA ASN A 79 -12.09 -13.92 -8.18
C ASN A 79 -11.38 -13.90 -9.53
N LEU A 80 -10.67 -12.82 -9.86
CA LEU A 80 -9.88 -12.76 -11.08
C LEU A 80 -8.73 -13.76 -11.06
N PHE A 81 -8.14 -13.99 -9.89
CA PHE A 81 -6.94 -14.80 -9.71
C PHE A 81 -7.27 -16.24 -9.28
N CYS A 82 -8.34 -16.43 -8.51
CA CYS A 82 -8.65 -17.72 -7.92
C CYS A 82 -8.99 -18.79 -8.96
N THR A 83 -8.17 -19.84 -8.99
CA THR A 83 -8.35 -21.09 -9.75
C THR A 83 -7.77 -22.26 -8.95
N ILE A 84 -8.28 -23.47 -9.15
CA ILE A 84 -7.73 -24.67 -8.49
C ILE A 84 -6.27 -24.94 -8.90
N PRO A 85 -5.87 -24.85 -10.20
CA PRO A 85 -4.48 -25.00 -10.59
C PRO A 85 -3.53 -24.00 -9.91
N LEU A 86 -3.95 -22.75 -9.72
CA LEU A 86 -3.14 -21.76 -9.00
C LEU A 86 -2.95 -22.14 -7.52
N LEU A 87 -3.99 -22.65 -6.86
CA LEU A 87 -3.87 -23.11 -5.47
C LEU A 87 -2.88 -24.27 -5.35
N GLN A 88 -2.89 -25.21 -6.30
CA GLN A 88 -1.94 -26.31 -6.36
C GLN A 88 -0.51 -25.80 -6.63
N ALA A 89 -0.34 -24.86 -7.56
CA ALA A 89 0.97 -24.28 -7.87
C ALA A 89 1.58 -23.53 -6.67
N LEU A 90 0.76 -22.79 -5.91
CA LEU A 90 1.20 -22.12 -4.68
C LEU A 90 1.56 -23.12 -3.58
N GLU A 91 0.79 -24.19 -3.43
CA GLU A 91 1.08 -25.26 -2.47
C GLU A 91 2.44 -25.91 -2.74
N HIS A 92 2.79 -26.13 -4.02
CA HIS A 92 4.12 -26.60 -4.42
C HIS A 92 5.28 -25.64 -4.07
N GLN A 93 4.98 -24.38 -3.73
CA GLN A 93 5.94 -23.37 -3.29
C GLN A 93 5.87 -23.11 -1.77
N GLY A 94 5.16 -23.96 -1.01
CA GLY A 94 4.97 -23.79 0.43
C GLY A 94 4.08 -22.59 0.80
N ILE A 95 3.21 -22.16 -0.13
CA ILE A 95 2.32 -21.01 0.03
C ILE A 95 0.86 -21.47 -0.03
N TYR A 96 0.06 -21.00 0.92
CA TYR A 96 -1.37 -21.31 0.94
C TYR A 96 -2.19 -20.19 0.31
N GLY A 97 -3.19 -20.53 -0.48
CA GLY A 97 -4.06 -19.56 -1.15
C GLY A 97 -5.51 -19.66 -0.67
N THR A 98 -6.21 -18.53 -0.62
CA THR A 98 -7.67 -18.46 -0.38
C THR A 98 -8.28 -17.34 -1.20
N GLY A 99 -9.37 -17.61 -1.93
CA GLY A 99 -10.03 -16.58 -2.70
C GLY A 99 -11.47 -16.89 -3.03
N THR A 100 -12.22 -15.84 -3.35
CA THR A 100 -13.50 -16.02 -4.05
C THR A 100 -13.23 -16.62 -5.43
N CYS A 101 -14.03 -17.56 -5.90
CA CYS A 101 -13.86 -18.19 -7.20
C CYS A 101 -15.07 -17.92 -8.10
N ARG A 102 -14.85 -17.84 -9.41
CA ARG A 102 -15.98 -17.76 -10.36
C ARG A 102 -16.55 -19.15 -10.57
N SER A 103 -17.88 -19.26 -10.60
CA SER A 103 -18.57 -20.55 -10.78
C SER A 103 -18.07 -21.29 -12.03
N ASN A 104 -17.88 -20.58 -13.14
CA ASN A 104 -17.38 -21.12 -14.40
C ASN A 104 -15.92 -21.60 -14.37
N ARG A 105 -15.20 -21.47 -13.25
CA ARG A 105 -13.82 -21.99 -13.07
C ARG A 105 -13.77 -23.23 -12.18
N LEU A 106 -14.93 -23.75 -11.78
CA LEU A 106 -15.09 -24.89 -10.87
C LEU A 106 -15.65 -26.12 -11.60
N HIS A 107 -15.14 -26.41 -12.80
CA HIS A 107 -15.57 -27.57 -13.61
C HIS A 107 -15.42 -28.88 -12.82
N GLY A 108 -16.43 -29.76 -12.91
CA GLY A 108 -16.49 -31.04 -12.17
C GLY A 108 -16.76 -30.91 -10.65
N VAL A 109 -16.38 -29.80 -10.03
CA VAL A 109 -16.66 -29.54 -8.60
C VAL A 109 -18.15 -29.26 -8.38
N GLN A 110 -18.80 -28.62 -9.34
CA GLN A 110 -20.22 -28.23 -9.24
C GLN A 110 -21.16 -29.42 -9.03
N GLU A 111 -20.83 -30.59 -9.57
CA GLU A 111 -21.63 -31.82 -9.45
C GLU A 111 -21.59 -32.43 -8.05
N LYS A 112 -20.52 -32.15 -7.30
CA LYS A 112 -20.33 -32.62 -5.91
C LYS A 112 -20.88 -31.65 -4.86
N LEU A 113 -21.27 -30.45 -5.29
CA LEU A 113 -21.83 -29.43 -4.40
C LEU A 113 -23.35 -29.36 -4.57
N ASN A 114 -24.06 -28.99 -3.50
CA ASN A 114 -25.47 -28.63 -3.61
C ASN A 114 -25.65 -27.53 -4.67
N SER A 115 -26.67 -27.69 -5.49
CA SER A 115 -27.09 -26.70 -6.48
C SER A 115 -27.53 -25.41 -5.80
N GLU A 116 -27.52 -24.30 -6.54
CA GLU A 116 -28.02 -23.02 -6.01
C GLU A 116 -29.49 -23.08 -5.63
N LYS A 117 -30.29 -23.89 -6.33
CA LYS A 117 -31.70 -24.12 -6.01
C LYS A 117 -31.85 -24.79 -4.65
N GLN A 118 -31.08 -25.84 -4.39
CA GLN A 118 -31.08 -26.54 -3.09
C GLN A 118 -30.59 -25.63 -1.96
N LEU A 119 -29.56 -24.81 -2.18
CA LEU A 119 -29.10 -23.84 -1.19
C LEU A 119 -30.18 -22.79 -0.87
N LYS A 120 -30.86 -22.27 -1.90
CA LYS A 120 -31.95 -21.28 -1.72
C LYS A 120 -33.15 -21.86 -0.97
N GLN A 121 -33.47 -23.14 -1.18
CA GLN A 121 -34.51 -23.85 -0.44
C GLN A 121 -34.18 -24.00 1.05
N LYS A 122 -32.91 -24.30 1.37
CA LYS A 122 -32.43 -24.39 2.77
C LYS A 122 -32.34 -23.02 3.46
N GLY A 123 -32.26 -21.94 2.70
CA GLY A 123 -32.28 -20.57 3.21
C GLY A 123 -30.91 -19.93 3.37
N ARG A 124 -30.89 -18.62 3.67
CA ARG A 124 -29.66 -17.84 3.85
C ARG A 124 -28.82 -18.40 4.99
N GLY A 125 -27.51 -18.53 4.76
CA GLY A 125 -26.57 -19.20 5.66
C GLY A 125 -26.27 -20.65 5.27
N SER A 126 -27.00 -21.21 4.29
CA SER A 126 -26.74 -22.57 3.82
C SER A 126 -25.35 -22.73 3.21
N ILE A 127 -24.69 -23.84 3.54
CA ILE A 127 -23.33 -24.15 3.12
C ILE A 127 -23.29 -25.51 2.40
N SER A 128 -22.45 -25.61 1.37
CA SER A 128 -22.05 -26.87 0.74
C SER A 128 -20.54 -26.87 0.59
N VAL A 129 -19.88 -27.97 0.94
CA VAL A 129 -18.42 -28.07 0.91
C VAL A 129 -17.99 -29.35 0.23
N VAL A 130 -16.90 -29.27 -0.53
CA VAL A 130 -16.19 -30.44 -1.06
C VAL A 130 -14.69 -30.20 -0.91
N THR A 131 -13.95 -31.24 -0.54
CA THR A 131 -12.49 -31.20 -0.39
C THR A 131 -11.90 -32.33 -1.24
N ASN A 132 -10.83 -32.03 -1.97
CA ASN A 132 -10.12 -33.05 -2.73
C ASN A 132 -9.03 -33.75 -1.87
N GLY A 133 -8.38 -34.78 -2.41
CA GLY A 133 -7.31 -35.49 -1.71
C GLY A 133 -6.03 -34.67 -1.46
N ARG A 134 -5.94 -33.44 -2.00
CA ARG A 134 -4.85 -32.48 -1.75
C ARG A 134 -5.26 -31.39 -0.74
N ASN A 135 -6.30 -31.62 0.05
CA ASN A 135 -6.80 -30.65 1.04
C ASN A 135 -7.20 -29.28 0.47
N ILE A 136 -7.50 -29.20 -0.84
CA ILE A 136 -8.10 -28.01 -1.43
C ILE A 136 -9.61 -28.12 -1.24
N THR A 137 -10.15 -27.17 -0.48
CA THR A 137 -11.57 -27.10 -0.16
C THR A 137 -12.25 -26.03 -1.00
N VAL A 138 -13.39 -26.42 -1.61
CA VAL A 138 -14.32 -25.50 -2.25
C VAL A 138 -15.57 -25.39 -1.38
N THR A 139 -15.89 -24.16 -0.96
CA THR A 139 -17.07 -23.84 -0.15
C THR A 139 -18.05 -23.00 -0.97
N ARG A 140 -19.30 -23.46 -1.06
CA ARG A 140 -20.42 -22.70 -1.60
C ARG A 140 -21.28 -22.24 -0.43
N TRP A 141 -21.46 -20.93 -0.28
CA TRP A 141 -22.19 -20.33 0.83
C TRP A 141 -23.24 -19.36 0.30
N LEU A 142 -24.49 -19.49 0.78
CA LEU A 142 -25.56 -18.58 0.42
C LEU A 142 -25.66 -17.44 1.44
N ASP A 143 -25.24 -16.25 1.04
CA ASP A 143 -25.56 -15.01 1.76
C ASP A 143 -26.73 -14.29 1.09
N SER A 144 -26.57 -13.03 0.69
CA SER A 144 -27.50 -12.35 -0.21
C SER A 144 -27.48 -12.92 -1.62
N SER A 145 -26.35 -13.52 -2.01
CA SER A 145 -26.16 -14.32 -3.21
C SER A 145 -25.24 -15.50 -2.90
N VAL A 146 -25.13 -16.43 -3.85
CA VAL A 146 -24.24 -17.57 -3.72
C VAL A 146 -22.80 -17.12 -3.93
N ILE A 147 -21.95 -17.41 -2.94
CA ILE A 147 -20.51 -17.15 -2.97
C ILE A 147 -19.79 -18.48 -3.08
N HIS A 148 -18.78 -18.52 -3.95
CA HIS A 148 -17.86 -19.63 -4.07
C HIS A 148 -16.50 -19.22 -3.52
N MET A 149 -15.98 -20.00 -2.60
CA MET A 149 -14.64 -19.88 -2.05
C MET A 149 -13.83 -21.11 -2.43
N ALA A 150 -12.56 -20.93 -2.78
CA ALA A 150 -11.60 -22.03 -2.87
C ALA A 150 -10.38 -21.69 -2.00
N SER A 151 -9.86 -22.69 -1.30
CA SER A 151 -8.78 -22.52 -0.35
C SER A 151 -7.94 -23.79 -0.21
N SER A 152 -6.63 -23.62 -0.02
CA SER A 152 -5.71 -24.71 0.36
C SER A 152 -5.35 -24.72 1.85
N CYS A 153 -5.94 -23.84 2.67
CA CYS A 153 -5.67 -23.78 4.12
C CYS A 153 -6.88 -23.54 5.01
N THR A 154 -8.08 -23.44 4.42
CA THR A 154 -9.32 -23.23 5.17
C THR A 154 -10.45 -24.05 4.58
N GLY A 155 -11.42 -24.38 5.44
CA GLY A 155 -12.63 -25.07 5.02
C GLY A 155 -13.85 -24.57 5.78
N LEU A 156 -14.70 -25.50 6.21
CA LEU A 156 -15.95 -25.20 6.90
C LEU A 156 -15.73 -24.72 8.33
N SER A 157 -14.93 -25.46 9.10
CA SER A 157 -14.81 -25.33 10.55
C SER A 157 -13.62 -24.46 10.98
N PRO A 158 -13.73 -23.71 12.09
CA PRO A 158 -14.94 -23.52 12.89
C PRO A 158 -15.98 -22.63 12.17
N ILE A 159 -17.25 -23.01 12.27
CA ILE A 159 -18.37 -22.16 11.83
C ILE A 159 -18.61 -21.10 12.90
N ASP A 160 -18.82 -19.85 12.49
CA ASP A 160 -19.26 -18.79 13.38
C ASP A 160 -20.56 -18.14 12.92
N VAL A 161 -21.06 -17.20 13.70
CA VAL A 161 -22.25 -16.40 13.37
C VAL A 161 -21.81 -15.00 12.99
N ALA A 162 -22.23 -14.53 11.82
CA ALA A 162 -22.01 -13.17 11.36
C ALA A 162 -23.34 -12.41 11.29
N GLN A 163 -23.37 -11.21 11.86
CA GLN A 163 -24.51 -10.30 11.71
C GLN A 163 -24.52 -9.71 10.30
N ARG A 164 -25.61 -9.91 9.57
CA ARG A 164 -25.76 -9.47 8.17
C ARG A 164 -27.10 -8.77 7.96
N TRP A 165 -27.07 -7.58 7.38
CA TRP A 165 -28.28 -6.87 6.98
C TRP A 165 -29.07 -7.67 5.94
N SER A 166 -30.39 -7.74 6.11
CA SER A 166 -31.34 -8.28 5.13
C SER A 166 -32.15 -7.15 4.55
N LYS A 167 -32.04 -6.91 3.23
CA LYS A 167 -32.90 -5.90 2.56
C LYS A 167 -34.37 -6.31 2.55
N LYS A 168 -34.65 -7.62 2.48
CA LYS A 168 -36.01 -8.17 2.45
C LYS A 168 -36.72 -7.98 3.79
N GLU A 169 -36.02 -8.24 4.88
CA GLU A 169 -36.59 -8.18 6.24
C GLU A 169 -36.30 -6.86 6.94
N LYS A 170 -35.46 -5.98 6.35
CA LYS A 170 -35.03 -4.69 6.91
C LYS A 170 -34.49 -4.78 8.33
N GLN A 171 -33.77 -5.86 8.63
CA GLN A 171 -33.16 -6.12 9.93
C GLN A 171 -31.81 -6.84 9.80
N MET A 172 -31.06 -6.89 10.91
CA MET A 172 -29.83 -7.67 11.02
C MET A 172 -30.17 -9.13 11.32
N LEU A 173 -29.64 -10.04 10.51
CA LEU A 173 -29.79 -11.48 10.69
C LEU A 173 -28.51 -12.12 11.19
N ASN A 174 -28.64 -13.12 12.04
CA ASN A 174 -27.55 -13.97 12.48
C ASN A 174 -27.38 -15.11 11.48
N ILE A 175 -26.35 -15.02 10.64
CA ILE A 175 -26.10 -15.98 9.56
C ILE A 175 -24.88 -16.82 9.91
N GLN A 176 -25.02 -18.14 9.85
CA GLN A 176 -23.87 -19.05 9.95
C GLN A 176 -22.89 -18.79 8.81
N ARG A 177 -21.63 -18.58 9.15
CA ARG A 177 -20.55 -18.25 8.22
C ARG A 177 -19.43 -19.29 8.33
N PRO A 178 -19.01 -19.90 7.21
CA PRO A 178 -17.91 -20.85 7.21
C PRO A 178 -16.57 -20.15 7.48
N PHE A 179 -15.62 -20.88 8.05
CA PHE A 179 -14.29 -20.37 8.40
C PHE A 179 -13.57 -19.74 7.21
N SER A 180 -13.64 -20.35 6.03
CA SER A 180 -13.04 -19.82 4.79
C SER A 180 -13.51 -18.40 4.46
N VAL A 181 -14.80 -18.09 4.66
CA VAL A 181 -15.37 -16.77 4.43
C VAL A 181 -14.98 -15.79 5.53
N LYS A 182 -14.90 -16.24 6.79
CA LYS A 182 -14.40 -15.41 7.90
C LYS A 182 -12.98 -14.94 7.62
N LEU A 183 -12.08 -15.88 7.34
CA LEU A 183 -10.66 -15.57 7.14
C LEU A 183 -10.45 -14.69 5.90
N TYR A 184 -11.16 -14.97 4.80
CA TYR A 184 -11.10 -14.13 3.62
C TYR A 184 -11.51 -12.68 3.90
N ASN A 185 -12.64 -12.46 4.59
CA ASN A 185 -13.09 -11.11 4.94
C ASN A 185 -12.11 -10.35 5.85
N GLN A 186 -11.36 -11.06 6.70
CA GLN A 186 -10.34 -10.46 7.57
C GLN A 186 -9.12 -9.96 6.79
N HIS A 187 -8.74 -10.64 5.70
CA HIS A 187 -7.45 -10.41 5.05
C HIS A 187 -7.52 -9.83 3.63
N MET A 188 -8.66 -9.89 2.94
CA MET A 188 -8.78 -9.45 1.54
C MET A 188 -8.54 -7.94 1.30
N GLY A 189 -8.67 -7.11 2.35
CA GLY A 189 -8.76 -5.65 2.22
C GLY A 189 -7.42 -4.90 2.12
N GLY A 190 -6.28 -5.59 2.24
CA GLY A 190 -4.96 -4.92 2.33
C GLY A 190 -4.63 -4.01 1.15
N VAL A 191 -4.91 -4.48 -0.09
CA VAL A 191 -4.66 -3.67 -1.30
C VAL A 191 -5.59 -2.47 -1.38
N ASP A 192 -6.86 -2.62 -1.02
CA ASP A 192 -7.83 -1.52 -1.00
C ASP A 192 -7.49 -0.48 0.08
N LEU A 193 -6.95 -0.91 1.22
CA LEU A 193 -6.46 -0.01 2.28
C LEU A 193 -5.25 0.81 1.80
N MET A 194 -4.29 0.19 1.12
CA MET A 194 -3.19 0.92 0.47
C MET A 194 -3.71 1.95 -0.54
N ASP A 195 -4.61 1.53 -1.44
CA ASP A 195 -5.24 2.41 -2.43
C ASP A 195 -5.96 3.60 -1.75
N GLN A 196 -6.62 3.35 -0.60
CA GLN A 196 -7.28 4.39 0.20
C GLN A 196 -6.27 5.38 0.78
N CYS A 197 -5.20 4.91 1.42
CA CYS A 197 -4.14 5.77 1.98
C CYS A 197 -3.49 6.65 0.90
N VAL A 198 -3.17 6.07 -0.26
CA VAL A 198 -2.63 6.82 -1.41
C VAL A 198 -3.64 7.85 -1.95
N ALA A 199 -4.93 7.52 -1.92
CA ALA A 199 -5.99 8.40 -2.42
C ALA A 199 -6.34 9.57 -1.49
N MET A 200 -6.01 9.52 -0.19
CA MET A 200 -6.29 10.60 0.77
C MET A 200 -5.52 11.88 0.43
N TYR A 201 -4.22 11.77 0.11
CA TYR A 201 -3.33 12.91 -0.14
C TYR A 201 -2.61 12.83 -1.49
N PRO A 202 -3.35 12.77 -2.62
CA PRO A 202 -2.79 12.43 -3.92
C PRO A 202 -2.03 13.60 -4.53
N HIS A 203 -1.04 13.29 -5.37
CA HIS A 203 -0.42 14.30 -6.23
C HIS A 203 -1.42 14.88 -7.26
N ARG A 204 -1.84 16.15 -7.05
CA ARG A 204 -2.92 16.79 -7.83
C ARG A 204 -2.51 17.37 -9.19
N ARG A 205 -1.22 17.45 -9.54
CA ARG A 205 -0.84 18.14 -10.79
C ARG A 205 -1.24 17.34 -12.03
N ARG A 206 -1.76 18.04 -13.04
CA ARG A 206 -2.06 17.43 -14.34
C ARG A 206 -0.77 17.20 -15.13
N ASN A 207 -0.39 15.95 -15.32
CA ASN A 207 0.77 15.58 -16.13
C ASN A 207 0.33 14.96 -17.46
N LYS A 208 0.85 15.49 -18.57
CA LYS A 208 0.65 14.93 -19.92
C LYS A 208 1.47 13.64 -20.12
N ARG A 209 2.63 13.54 -19.46
CA ARG A 209 3.54 12.39 -19.50
C ARG A 209 3.09 11.31 -18.51
N TRP A 210 2.85 10.09 -18.99
CA TRP A 210 2.31 8.98 -18.18
C TRP A 210 3.30 8.53 -17.09
N TYR A 211 4.60 8.47 -17.41
CA TYR A 211 5.62 8.01 -16.48
C TYR A 211 5.76 8.91 -15.24
N ILE A 212 5.48 10.21 -15.38
CA ILE A 212 5.43 11.14 -14.23
C ILE A 212 4.27 10.77 -13.29
N ARG A 213 3.13 10.31 -13.82
CA ARG A 213 2.02 9.82 -12.98
C ARG A 213 2.41 8.56 -12.23
N VAL A 214 3.11 7.65 -12.89
CA VAL A 214 3.60 6.41 -12.28
C VAL A 214 4.62 6.72 -11.18
N PHE A 215 5.57 7.60 -11.44
CA PHE A 215 6.55 8.07 -10.45
C PHE A 215 5.88 8.63 -9.19
N PHE A 216 4.97 9.60 -9.33
CA PHE A 216 4.30 10.20 -8.17
C PHE A 216 3.41 9.22 -7.43
N HIS A 217 2.79 8.27 -8.13
CA HIS A 217 2.03 7.21 -7.48
C HIS A 217 2.94 6.36 -6.57
N PHE A 218 4.09 5.90 -7.07
CA PHE A 218 5.02 5.13 -6.26
C PHE A 218 5.71 5.96 -5.17
N LEU A 219 5.88 7.27 -5.37
CA LEU A 219 6.32 8.17 -4.31
C LEU A 219 5.28 8.26 -3.17
N ASP A 220 3.99 8.36 -3.51
CA ASP A 220 2.90 8.33 -2.52
C ASP A 220 2.86 6.96 -1.80
N VAL A 221 2.98 5.84 -2.53
CA VAL A 221 3.09 4.48 -1.95
C VAL A 221 4.28 4.38 -1.00
N THR A 222 5.45 4.88 -1.40
CA THR A 222 6.67 4.86 -0.57
C THR A 222 6.45 5.65 0.72
N THR A 223 5.76 6.79 0.65
CA THR A 223 5.41 7.58 1.83
C THR A 223 4.47 6.82 2.77
N VAL A 224 3.48 6.10 2.23
CA VAL A 224 2.56 5.26 3.02
C VAL A 224 3.31 4.09 3.67
N ASN A 225 4.18 3.38 2.94
CA ASN A 225 5.01 2.32 3.50
C ASN A 225 5.93 2.85 4.61
N ALA A 226 6.58 4.00 4.41
CA ALA A 226 7.42 4.63 5.43
C ALA A 226 6.61 5.02 6.68
N TRP A 227 5.37 5.49 6.51
CA TRP A 227 4.46 5.79 7.61
C TRP A 227 4.10 4.53 8.42
N HIS A 228 3.86 3.40 7.75
CA HIS A 228 3.64 2.12 8.44
C HIS A 228 4.86 1.70 9.27
N LEU A 229 6.08 1.80 8.71
CA LEU A 229 7.30 1.51 9.46
C LEU A 229 7.46 2.45 10.66
N TYR A 230 7.24 3.76 10.46
CA TYR A 230 7.30 4.75 11.53
C TYR A 230 6.36 4.41 12.70
N ARG A 231 5.15 3.95 12.41
CA ARG A 231 4.16 3.52 13.42
C ARG A 231 4.58 2.25 14.17
N MET A 232 5.39 1.40 13.54
CA MET A 232 5.92 0.19 14.17
C MET A 232 7.16 0.47 15.05
N SER A 233 7.86 1.58 14.83
CA SER A 233 9.10 1.94 15.54
C SER A 233 8.92 2.52 16.94
N GLY A 234 7.72 2.52 17.52
CA GLY A 234 7.47 3.09 18.86
C GLY A 234 7.63 4.61 18.96
N ASN A 235 7.66 5.32 17.82
CA ASN A 235 7.71 6.78 17.79
C ASN A 235 6.38 7.39 18.24
N GLU A 236 6.40 8.70 18.55
CA GLU A 236 5.19 9.48 18.79
C GLU A 236 4.22 9.30 17.61
N ALA A 237 2.97 8.94 17.93
CA ALA A 237 1.96 8.64 16.93
C ALA A 237 1.70 9.86 16.04
N LYS A 238 1.88 9.68 14.73
CA LYS A 238 1.50 10.66 13.71
C LYS A 238 0.46 10.06 12.79
N ASP A 239 -0.58 10.83 12.47
CA ASP A 239 -1.45 10.48 11.35
C ASP A 239 -0.67 10.58 10.02
N LEU A 240 -1.26 10.07 8.94
CA LEU A 240 -0.59 10.05 7.63
C LEU A 240 -0.28 11.46 7.09
N LEU A 241 -1.13 12.45 7.37
CA LEU A 241 -0.92 13.83 6.91
C LEU A 241 0.23 14.49 7.65
N GLN A 242 0.25 14.39 8.98
CA GLN A 242 1.31 14.90 9.85
C GLN A 242 2.65 14.25 9.50
N PHE A 243 2.67 12.93 9.27
CA PHE A 243 3.86 12.21 8.84
C PHE A 243 4.36 12.70 7.47
N LYS A 244 3.46 12.82 6.48
CA LYS A 244 3.79 13.33 5.14
C LYS A 244 4.32 14.76 5.19
N ALA A 245 3.70 15.64 6.00
CA ALA A 245 4.14 17.01 6.20
C ALA A 245 5.52 17.08 6.86
N SER A 246 5.75 16.29 7.91
CA SER A 246 7.06 16.21 8.60
C SER A 246 8.16 15.76 7.63
N THR A 247 7.87 14.71 6.84
CA THR A 247 8.79 14.17 5.82
C THR A 247 9.11 15.22 4.75
N ALA A 248 8.10 15.94 4.25
CA ALA A 248 8.30 17.01 3.27
C ALA A 248 9.17 18.15 3.84
N CYS A 249 8.90 18.60 5.06
CA CYS A 249 9.71 19.61 5.76
C CYS A 249 11.16 19.14 5.92
N ALA A 250 11.38 17.88 6.31
CA ALA A 250 12.71 17.32 6.45
C ALA A 250 13.48 17.33 5.10
N LEU A 251 12.86 16.83 4.03
CA LEU A 251 13.50 16.78 2.71
C LEU A 251 13.84 18.18 2.14
N ILE A 252 12.95 19.17 2.32
CA ILE A 252 13.19 20.56 1.90
C ILE A 252 14.39 21.15 2.65
N ASN A 253 14.51 20.87 3.95
CA ASN A 253 15.60 21.37 4.77
C ASN A 253 16.93 20.64 4.48
N ALA A 254 16.90 19.34 4.21
CA ALA A 254 18.09 18.57 3.82
C ALA A 254 18.67 19.03 2.47
N GLY A 255 17.82 19.28 1.47
CA GLY A 255 18.24 19.80 0.16
C GLY A 255 18.75 21.24 0.17
N SER A 256 18.68 21.94 1.31
CA SER A 256 19.20 23.30 1.48
C SER A 256 20.71 23.33 1.81
N VAL A 257 21.37 22.16 1.84
CA VAL A 257 22.83 22.01 1.93
C VAL A 257 23.43 22.06 0.51
N LYS A 258 23.92 23.24 0.13
CA LYS A 258 24.77 23.57 -1.05
C LYS A 258 24.61 22.67 -2.29
N ILE A 259 23.66 23.00 -3.17
CA ILE A 259 23.85 22.71 -4.59
C ILE A 259 24.88 23.72 -5.10
N HIS A 260 26.13 23.30 -5.31
CA HIS A 260 27.04 24.07 -6.14
C HIS A 260 26.39 24.19 -7.52
N ALA A 261 26.00 25.41 -7.89
CA ALA A 261 25.42 25.66 -9.21
C ALA A 261 26.46 25.30 -10.27
N ARG A 262 26.24 24.19 -11.00
CA ARG A 262 26.96 23.95 -12.25
C ARG A 262 26.31 24.82 -13.31
N GLY A 263 26.97 25.91 -13.68
CA GLY A 263 26.51 26.84 -14.71
C GLY A 263 27.26 28.16 -14.66
N ARG A 264 27.24 28.89 -15.79
CA ARG A 264 27.79 30.25 -15.91
C ARG A 264 27.14 31.16 -14.84
N PRO A 265 27.91 31.98 -14.10
CA PRO A 265 27.36 32.91 -13.12
C PRO A 265 26.29 33.78 -13.76
N SER A 266 25.09 33.81 -13.18
CA SER A 266 24.05 34.74 -13.60
C SER A 266 24.48 36.17 -13.25
N ALA A 267 24.37 37.11 -14.19
CA ALA A 267 24.65 38.53 -13.97
C ALA A 267 23.66 39.19 -13.00
N THR A 268 22.50 38.57 -12.80
CA THR A 268 21.53 38.94 -11.77
C THR A 268 21.74 38.08 -10.52
N PRO A 269 21.99 38.66 -9.34
CA PRO A 269 21.99 37.90 -8.12
C PRO A 269 20.61 37.26 -7.94
N PRO A 270 20.52 35.95 -7.66
CA PRO A 270 19.23 35.32 -7.40
C PRO A 270 18.57 36.06 -6.24
N LEU A 271 17.29 36.41 -6.40
CA LEU A 271 16.46 36.88 -5.28
C LEU A 271 16.72 35.96 -4.10
N ALA A 272 17.24 36.52 -3.00
CA ALA A 272 17.50 35.79 -1.78
C ALA A 272 16.16 35.20 -1.32
N LYS A 273 15.88 33.95 -1.70
CA LYS A 273 14.68 33.25 -1.26
C LYS A 273 14.76 33.21 0.25
N ARG A 274 13.96 34.05 0.92
CA ARG A 274 13.77 34.00 2.37
C ARG A 274 13.41 32.55 2.68
N ARG A 275 14.29 31.83 3.39
CA ARG A 275 13.99 30.49 3.88
C ARG A 275 12.74 30.61 4.76
N ALA A 276 11.65 30.01 4.32
CA ALA A 276 10.35 30.10 4.99
C ALA A 276 10.25 29.20 6.25
N VAL A 277 11.34 28.56 6.69
CA VAL A 277 11.32 27.67 7.85
C VAL A 277 12.26 28.20 8.92
N SER A 278 11.67 28.68 10.02
CA SER A 278 12.38 29.24 11.17
C SER A 278 12.87 28.19 12.16
N LYS A 279 12.31 26.96 12.15
CA LYS A 279 12.66 25.88 13.09
C LYS A 279 13.02 24.59 12.38
N ALA A 280 14.12 23.95 12.79
CA ALA A 280 14.49 22.62 12.30
C ALA A 280 13.46 21.57 12.73
N PRO A 281 13.01 20.68 11.84
CA PRO A 281 12.17 19.54 12.20
C PRO A 281 12.88 18.65 13.24
N PRO A 282 12.15 18.06 14.21
CA PRO A 282 12.72 17.15 15.21
C PRO A 282 13.58 16.03 14.60
N GLU A 283 13.19 15.52 13.43
CA GLU A 283 13.87 14.44 12.71
C GLU A 283 15.27 14.84 12.23
N ILE A 284 15.49 16.13 11.95
CA ILE A 284 16.81 16.66 11.57
C ILE A 284 17.55 17.18 12.79
N ARG A 285 16.82 17.80 13.73
CA ARG A 285 17.35 18.42 14.95
C ARG A 285 17.97 17.38 15.90
N TYR A 286 17.34 16.21 16.03
CA TYR A 286 17.77 15.15 16.94
C TYR A 286 18.39 13.95 16.20
N ALA A 287 18.62 14.07 14.89
CA ALA A 287 19.31 13.01 14.15
C ALA A 287 20.76 12.91 14.61
N PRO A 288 21.30 11.69 14.78
CA PRO A 288 22.73 11.52 15.01
C PRO A 288 23.50 12.10 13.81
N GLY A 289 24.64 12.75 14.08
CA GLY A 289 25.48 13.30 13.03
C GLY A 289 26.19 14.59 13.40
N ASN A 290 26.58 15.31 12.35
CA ASN A 290 27.50 16.43 12.36
C ASN A 290 26.81 17.76 12.66
N HIS A 291 26.20 17.88 13.85
CA HIS A 291 25.64 19.12 14.37
C HIS A 291 26.70 20.15 14.80
N TRP A 292 27.73 20.36 13.97
CA TRP A 292 28.86 21.25 14.26
C TRP A 292 28.53 22.71 13.95
N PRO A 293 29.09 23.66 14.72
CA PRO A 293 28.98 25.08 14.42
C PRO A 293 29.82 25.44 13.19
N GLN A 294 29.19 26.12 12.22
CA GLN A 294 29.86 26.74 11.09
C GLN A 294 29.64 28.26 11.14
N LEU A 295 30.73 29.02 11.13
CA LEU A 295 30.66 30.48 11.02
C LEU A 295 30.24 30.88 9.59
N LYS A 296 29.22 31.72 9.46
CA LYS A 296 28.84 32.32 8.18
C LYS A 296 29.46 33.70 8.03
N GLU A 297 30.00 33.96 6.85
CA GLU A 297 30.38 35.29 6.38
C GLU A 297 29.14 36.11 5.98
N ALA A 298 28.23 36.30 6.93
CA ALA A 298 27.07 37.17 6.76
C ALA A 298 27.38 38.57 7.33
N LYS A 299 26.93 39.62 6.63
CA LYS A 299 27.00 41.01 7.12
C LYS A 299 26.31 41.14 8.49
N ASN A 300 25.12 40.54 8.62
CA ASN A 300 24.29 40.62 9.83
C ASN A 300 24.18 39.27 10.55
N ALA A 301 24.18 39.31 11.88
CA ALA A 301 23.92 38.15 12.72
C ALA A 301 22.41 37.82 12.77
N SER A 302 22.08 36.52 12.83
CA SER A 302 20.70 36.02 12.93
C SER A 302 20.31 35.76 14.38
N ARG A 303 19.02 35.84 14.74
CA ARG A 303 18.55 35.47 16.09
C ARG A 303 18.81 34.00 16.36
N CYS A 304 19.35 33.69 17.54
CA CYS A 304 19.52 32.32 18.02
C CYS A 304 18.16 31.60 18.05
N GLN A 305 18.11 30.35 17.60
CA GLN A 305 16.87 29.54 17.59
C GLN A 305 16.64 28.75 18.88
N ASP A 306 17.59 28.78 19.82
CA ASP A 306 17.40 28.26 21.16
C ASP A 306 16.42 29.15 21.93
N ALA A 307 15.35 28.54 22.48
CA ALA A 307 14.23 29.25 23.10
C ALA A 307 14.67 30.07 24.32
N ALA A 308 15.71 29.62 25.04
CA ALA A 308 16.26 30.31 26.19
C ALA A 308 17.23 31.45 25.81
N CYS A 309 17.52 31.66 24.51
CA CYS A 309 18.55 32.58 24.06
C CYS A 309 17.99 33.75 23.24
N THR A 310 18.30 34.97 23.65
CA THR A 310 17.89 36.20 22.97
C THR A 310 18.98 36.79 22.06
N ARG A 311 20.20 36.22 22.10
CA ARG A 311 21.37 36.72 21.37
C ARG A 311 21.25 36.51 19.87
N ARG A 312 22.03 37.30 19.12
CA ARG A 312 22.26 37.10 17.69
C ARG A 312 23.61 36.43 17.45
N THR A 313 23.69 35.58 16.43
CA THR A 313 24.86 34.77 16.10
C THR A 313 25.12 34.73 14.60
N LYS A 314 26.39 34.64 14.22
CA LYS A 314 26.83 34.34 12.85
C LYS A 314 27.10 32.84 12.64
N TYR A 315 26.99 32.04 13.70
CA TYR A 315 27.14 30.59 13.61
C TYR A 315 25.83 29.92 13.22
N THR A 316 25.93 28.91 12.37
CA THR A 316 24.82 28.04 11.98
C THR A 316 25.23 26.58 12.10
N CYS A 317 24.29 25.72 12.46
CA CYS A 317 24.54 24.29 12.48
C CYS A 317 24.71 23.73 11.06
N MET A 318 25.73 22.90 10.82
CA MET A 318 25.98 22.30 9.50
C MET A 318 24.87 21.34 9.05
N GLN A 319 24.26 20.60 9.98
CA GLN A 319 23.21 19.62 9.67
C GLN A 319 21.80 20.23 9.58
N CYS A 320 21.32 20.89 10.64
CA CYS A 320 19.95 21.44 10.67
C CYS A 320 19.83 22.89 10.16
N LEU A 321 20.96 23.54 9.86
CA LEU A 321 21.04 24.88 9.24
C LEU A 321 20.40 26.03 10.02
N VAL A 322 20.07 25.82 11.30
CA VAL A 322 19.57 26.88 12.18
C VAL A 322 20.70 27.72 12.76
N ALA A 323 20.42 28.99 13.03
CA ALA A 323 21.35 29.89 13.69
C ALA A 323 21.37 29.63 15.21
N LEU A 324 22.55 29.30 15.75
CA LEU A 324 22.75 29.00 17.16
C LEU A 324 24.02 29.67 17.66
N CYS A 325 24.00 30.18 18.89
CA CYS A 325 25.24 30.60 19.56
C CYS A 325 26.06 29.35 19.88
N PRO A 326 27.40 29.36 19.86
CA PRO A 326 28.23 28.19 20.16
C PRO A 326 27.81 27.45 21.44
N GLY A 327 27.50 28.17 22.53
CA GLY A 327 27.02 27.58 23.79
C GLY A 327 25.59 27.02 23.78
N CYS A 328 24.78 27.33 22.77
CA CYS A 328 23.40 26.84 22.64
C CYS A 328 23.31 25.52 21.86
N PHE A 329 24.39 25.07 21.22
CA PHE A 329 24.37 23.86 20.38
C PHE A 329 24.03 22.59 21.15
N GLY A 330 24.58 22.43 22.37
CA GLY A 330 24.33 21.24 23.20
C GLY A 330 22.86 21.12 23.61
N ASN A 331 22.31 22.19 24.20
CA ASN A 331 20.92 22.21 24.67
C ASN A 331 19.92 22.13 23.52
N TYR A 332 20.21 22.77 22.39
CA TYR A 332 19.30 22.73 21.25
C TYR A 332 19.23 21.32 20.63
N HIS A 333 20.29 20.55 20.54
CA HIS A 333 20.26 19.24 19.84
C HIS A 333 20.03 18.03 20.77
N ARG A 334 19.82 18.25 22.07
CA ARG A 334 19.44 17.18 23.02
C ARG A 334 17.93 17.20 23.24
N LYS A 335 17.36 16.00 23.44
CA LYS A 335 15.96 15.83 23.81
C LYS A 335 15.73 16.20 25.27
#